data_AF-A0A453R7W9-F1
#
_entry.id   AF-A0A453R7W9-F1
#
_cell.length_a   1.000
_cell.length_b   1.000
_cell.length_c   1.000
_cell.angle_alpha   90.00
_cell.angle_beta   90.00
_cell.angle_gamma   90.00
#
_symmetry.space_group_name_H-M   'P 1'
#
loop_
_entity.id
_entity.type
_entity.pdbx_description
1 polymer ?
#
loop_
_entity_poly.entity_id
_entity_poly.type
_entity_poly.pdbx_seq_one_letter_code
_entity_poly.pdbx_strand_id
1 'polypeptide(L)'
;ILLLGDKLKDALCELEKTCRSSTTALPFRLRGRLLEYFDQNQVSTISSCYEEALQRDPTCSYSVERLTEMHRKGYYNTTRLLERIALHLDCVNGKPSIWEELVSCFLRLFSDRTTDYEDCISCNVEGDASIDAFSSLSSVFFEQHTRESWKLRCKWWMNRHFSKNIYMSETAKG
;
A
#
# COMPACT_ATOMS: atom_id res chain seq x y z
N ILE A 1 16.72 -22.03 17.73
CA ILE A 1 17.10 -22.19 19.15
C ILE A 1 16.68 -20.98 20.00
N LEU A 2 16.92 -19.73 19.57
CA LEU A 2 16.55 -18.54 20.39
C LEU A 2 15.06 -18.44 20.74
N LEU A 3 14.15 -18.59 19.75
CA LEU A 3 12.70 -18.57 20.00
C LEU A 3 12.18 -19.76 20.81
N LEU A 4 12.89 -20.89 20.79
CA LEU A 4 12.52 -22.11 21.51
C LEU A 4 13.05 -22.12 22.96
N GLY A 5 13.97 -21.20 23.29
CA GLY A 5 14.60 -21.10 24.60
C GLY A 5 14.14 -19.89 25.43
N ASP A 6 12.98 -19.31 25.13
CA ASP A 6 12.45 -18.08 25.74
C ASP A 6 13.38 -16.86 25.63
N LYS A 7 14.28 -16.87 24.64
CA LYS A 7 15.26 -15.78 24.40
C LYS A 7 14.74 -14.78 23.38
N LEU A 8 13.51 -14.30 23.59
CA LEU A 8 12.85 -13.39 22.65
C LEU A 8 13.65 -12.10 22.43
N LYS A 9 14.17 -11.49 23.51
CA LYS A 9 14.96 -10.26 23.42
C LYS A 9 16.23 -10.46 22.58
N ASP A 10 16.92 -11.59 22.77
CA ASP A 10 18.11 -11.94 21.99
C ASP A 10 17.75 -12.19 20.52
N ALA A 11 16.61 -12.85 20.25
CA ALA A 11 16.13 -13.08 18.89
C ALA A 11 15.81 -11.76 18.16
N LEU A 12 15.16 -10.81 18.84
CA LEU A 12 14.88 -9.48 18.28
C LEU A 12 16.16 -8.68 18.05
N CYS A 13 17.14 -8.76 18.96
CA CYS A 13 18.44 -8.12 18.82
C CYS A 13 19.22 -8.66 17.61
N GLU A 14 19.27 -9.98 17.43
CA GLU A 14 19.92 -10.60 16.28
C GLU A 14 19.21 -10.28 14.96
N LEU A 15 17.87 -10.26 14.95
CA LEU A 15 17.11 -9.83 13.79
C LEU A 15 17.36 -8.37 13.44
N GLU A 16 17.46 -7.47 14.43
CA GLU A 16 17.79 -6.08 14.18
C GLU A 16 19.17 -5.92 13.53
N LYS A 17 20.19 -6.61 14.04
CA LYS A 17 21.53 -6.62 13.41
C LYS A 17 21.46 -7.14 11.98
N THR A 18 20.73 -8.23 11.76
CA THR A 18 20.55 -8.83 10.43
C THR A 18 19.84 -7.90 9.46
N CYS A 19 18.80 -7.18 9.91
CA CYS A 19 18.09 -6.21 9.08
C CYS A 19 19.01 -5.08 8.57
N ARG A 20 19.98 -4.63 9.36
CA ARG A 20 20.89 -3.53 8.97
C ARG A 20 21.80 -3.87 7.78
N SER A 21 22.10 -5.14 7.55
CA SER A 21 22.97 -5.60 6.44
C SER A 21 22.23 -6.41 5.37
N SER A 22 20.96 -6.77 5.60
CA SER A 22 20.21 -7.64 4.70
C SER A 22 19.63 -6.89 3.49
N THR A 23 19.90 -7.43 2.30
CA THR A 23 19.21 -7.07 1.05
C THR A 23 17.91 -7.87 0.84
N THR A 24 17.66 -8.89 1.66
CA THR A 24 16.47 -9.75 1.56
C THR A 24 15.33 -9.28 2.47
N ALA A 25 14.09 -9.55 2.06
CA ALA A 25 12.88 -9.16 2.80
C ALA A 25 12.58 -10.03 4.04
N LEU A 26 13.14 -11.24 4.12
CA LEU A 26 12.77 -12.22 5.15
C LEU A 26 13.09 -11.75 6.59
N PRO A 27 14.29 -11.20 6.90
CA PRO A 27 14.60 -10.75 8.26
C PRO A 27 13.63 -9.68 8.77
N PHE A 28 13.22 -8.76 7.88
CA PHE A 28 12.26 -7.71 8.20
C PHE A 28 10.88 -8.29 8.50
N ARG A 29 10.37 -9.22 7.67
CA ARG A 29 9.10 -9.91 7.93
C ARG A 29 9.09 -10.65 9.27
N LEU A 30 10.18 -11.36 9.58
CA LEU A 30 10.31 -12.08 10.85
C LEU A 30 10.34 -11.11 12.03
N ARG A 31 11.11 -10.02 11.95
CA ARG A 31 11.18 -8.99 13.00
C ARG A 31 9.82 -8.34 13.23
N GLY A 32 9.13 -7.93 12.17
CA GLY A 32 7.78 -7.37 12.25
C GLY A 32 6.81 -8.34 12.91
N ARG A 33 6.82 -9.62 12.49
CA ARG A 33 5.92 -10.64 13.04
C ARG A 33 6.14 -10.93 14.52
N LEU A 34 7.40 -10.98 14.97
CA LEU A 34 7.71 -11.18 16.38
C LEU A 34 7.27 -9.99 17.23
N LEU A 35 7.53 -8.76 16.76
CA LEU A 35 7.08 -7.55 17.47
C LEU A 35 5.55 -7.49 17.56
N GLU A 36 4.82 -7.83 16.49
CA GLU A 36 3.35 -7.91 16.54
C GLU A 36 2.82 -8.94 17.55
N TYR A 37 3.55 -10.01 17.80
CA TYR A 37 3.08 -11.03 18.72
C TYR A 37 3.44 -10.70 20.18
N PHE A 38 4.62 -10.14 20.42
CA PHE A 38 5.18 -10.01 21.76
C PHE A 38 5.34 -8.56 22.27
N ASP A 39 5.32 -7.55 21.39
CA ASP A 39 5.49 -6.13 21.75
C ASP A 39 4.69 -5.22 20.80
N GLN A 40 3.36 -5.33 20.87
CA GLN A 40 2.42 -4.64 19.96
C GLN A 40 2.48 -3.10 20.04
N ASN A 41 3.04 -2.56 21.11
CA ASN A 41 3.17 -1.12 21.32
C ASN A 41 4.22 -0.49 20.39
N GLN A 42 5.09 -1.29 19.77
CA GLN A 42 6.15 -0.86 18.85
C GLN A 42 5.62 -0.58 17.43
N VAL A 43 4.50 0.13 17.32
CA VAL A 43 3.78 0.36 16.06
C VAL A 43 4.68 0.92 14.94
N SER A 44 5.51 1.91 15.25
CA SER A 44 6.44 2.51 14.28
C SER A 44 7.48 1.51 13.78
N THR A 45 8.01 0.68 14.68
CA THR A 45 9.00 -0.35 14.35
C THR A 45 8.37 -1.48 13.53
N ILE A 46 7.16 -1.90 13.89
CA ILE A 46 6.41 -2.94 13.18
C ILE A 46 6.10 -2.50 11.75
N SER A 47 5.54 -1.30 11.59
CA SER A 47 5.23 -0.77 10.25
C SER A 47 6.48 -0.62 9.39
N SER A 48 7.57 -0.08 9.96
CA SER A 48 8.86 0.01 9.26
C SER A 48 9.39 -1.36 8.80
N CYS A 49 9.24 -2.41 9.60
CA CYS A 49 9.63 -3.76 9.18
C CYS A 49 8.85 -4.22 7.93
N TYR A 50 7.54 -4.01 7.88
CA TYR A 50 6.76 -4.41 6.71
C TYR A 50 6.99 -3.53 5.48
N GLU A 51 7.27 -2.24 5.67
CA GLU A 51 7.68 -1.35 4.58
C GLU A 51 9.02 -1.77 3.97
N GLU A 52 10.04 -2.01 4.80
CA GLU A 52 11.37 -2.45 4.34
C GLU A 52 11.30 -3.82 3.67
N ALA A 53 10.42 -4.70 4.15
CA ALA A 53 10.14 -5.98 3.51
C ALA A 53 9.52 -5.79 2.11
N LEU A 54 8.51 -4.92 1.96
CA LEU A 54 7.89 -4.63 0.66
C LEU A 54 8.84 -3.94 -0.30
N GLN A 55 9.72 -3.07 0.20
CA GLN A 55 10.71 -2.41 -0.63
C GLN A 55 11.68 -3.42 -1.28
N ARG A 56 11.97 -4.53 -0.59
CA ARG A 56 12.86 -5.61 -1.07
C ARG A 56 12.12 -6.71 -1.82
N ASP A 57 10.86 -6.96 -1.47
CA ASP A 57 9.98 -7.94 -2.09
C ASP A 57 8.58 -7.34 -2.27
N PRO A 58 8.37 -6.56 -3.35
CA PRO A 58 7.09 -5.94 -3.63
C PRO A 58 5.97 -6.95 -3.92
N THR A 59 6.30 -8.21 -4.22
CA THR A 59 5.32 -9.24 -4.56
C THR A 59 4.61 -9.83 -3.34
N CYS A 60 5.05 -9.48 -2.13
CA CYS A 60 4.57 -10.08 -0.89
C CYS A 60 3.23 -9.48 -0.42
N SER A 61 2.11 -10.11 -0.81
CA SER A 61 0.76 -9.72 -0.35
C SER A 61 0.63 -9.72 1.17
N TYR A 62 1.30 -10.64 1.87
CA TYR A 62 1.25 -10.70 3.34
C TYR A 62 1.71 -9.38 3.99
N SER A 63 2.79 -8.78 3.48
CA SER A 63 3.29 -7.52 4.04
C SER A 63 2.31 -6.36 3.80
N VAL A 64 1.63 -6.35 2.64
CA VAL A 64 0.54 -5.38 2.37
C VAL A 64 -0.61 -5.58 3.35
N GLU A 65 -1.07 -6.82 3.51
CA GLU A 65 -2.17 -7.17 4.43
C GLU A 65 -1.87 -6.75 5.88
N ARG A 66 -0.62 -6.86 6.35
CA ARG A 66 -0.22 -6.37 7.67
C ARG A 66 -0.30 -4.85 7.78
N LEU A 67 0.17 -4.11 6.78
CA LEU A 67 0.06 -2.65 6.78
C LEU A 67 -1.40 -2.17 6.67
N THR A 68 -2.22 -2.87 5.89
CA THR A 68 -3.67 -2.63 5.81
C THR A 68 -4.35 -2.85 7.16
N GLU A 69 -4.00 -3.92 7.88
CA GLU A 69 -4.52 -4.18 9.22
C GLU A 69 -4.14 -3.09 10.23
N MET A 70 -2.90 -2.60 10.16
CA MET A 70 -2.46 -1.48 11.01
C MET A 70 -3.20 -0.18 10.67
N HIS A 71 -3.45 0.09 9.39
CA HIS A 71 -4.23 1.24 8.93
C HIS A 71 -5.66 1.19 9.44
N ARG A 72 -6.34 0.04 9.33
CA ARG A 72 -7.70 -0.16 9.84
C ARG A 72 -7.83 0.08 11.34
N LYS A 73 -6.76 -0.16 12.10
CA LYS A 73 -6.67 0.13 13.54
C LYS A 73 -6.31 1.59 13.87
N GLY A 74 -6.10 2.44 12.86
CA GLY A 74 -5.69 3.84 13.04
C GLY A 74 -4.20 4.03 13.34
N TYR A 75 -3.38 2.99 13.18
CA TYR A 75 -1.96 2.99 13.53
C TYR A 75 -1.03 3.26 12.35
N TYR A 76 -1.57 3.41 11.14
CA TYR A 76 -0.79 3.59 9.92
C TYR A 76 -1.47 4.59 8.99
N ASN A 77 -0.66 5.44 8.36
CA ASN A 77 -1.14 6.58 7.58
C ASN A 77 -1.67 6.15 6.19
N THR A 78 -2.80 6.75 5.77
CA THR A 78 -3.47 6.44 4.49
C THR A 78 -2.58 6.67 3.27
N THR A 79 -1.84 7.78 3.21
CA THR A 79 -0.92 8.09 2.11
C THR A 79 0.20 7.06 2.00
N ARG A 80 0.81 6.68 3.15
CA ARG A 80 1.85 5.64 3.16
C ARG A 80 1.28 4.30 2.71
N LEU A 81 0.10 3.92 3.18
CA LEU A 81 -0.55 2.68 2.73
C LEU A 81 -0.81 2.68 1.23
N LEU A 82 -1.34 3.78 0.68
CA LEU A 82 -1.61 3.91 -0.75
C LEU A 82 -0.35 3.63 -1.59
N GLU A 83 0.79 4.23 -1.23
CA GLU A 83 2.05 4.00 -1.96
C GLU A 83 2.56 2.57 -1.82
N ARG A 84 2.36 1.91 -0.66
CA ARG A 84 2.77 0.51 -0.47
C ARG A 84 1.88 -0.46 -1.24
N ILE A 85 0.58 -0.22 -1.32
CA ILE A 85 -0.33 -0.98 -2.17
C ILE A 85 0.04 -0.76 -3.64
N ALA A 86 0.29 0.49 -4.04
CA ALA A 86 0.64 0.79 -5.41
C ALA A 86 1.98 0.12 -5.81
N LEU A 87 3.00 0.15 -4.95
CA LEU A 87 4.26 -0.58 -5.15
C LEU A 87 4.04 -2.09 -5.36
N HIS A 88 3.11 -2.70 -4.63
CA HIS A 88 2.76 -4.11 -4.80
C HIS A 88 2.10 -4.38 -6.17
N LEU A 89 1.11 -3.56 -6.52
CA LEU A 89 0.39 -3.64 -7.79
C LEU A 89 1.29 -3.28 -9.00
N ASP A 90 2.36 -2.51 -8.78
CA ASP A 90 3.42 -2.27 -9.76
C ASP A 90 4.21 -3.55 -10.10
N CYS A 91 4.11 -4.62 -9.30
CA CYS A 91 4.87 -5.84 -9.52
C CYS A 91 3.98 -7.05 -9.84
N VAL A 92 2.78 -7.14 -9.27
CA VAL A 92 1.91 -8.31 -9.41
C VAL A 92 0.46 -7.92 -9.67
N ASN A 93 -0.32 -8.84 -10.23
CA ASN A 93 -1.78 -8.68 -10.21
C ASN A 93 -2.26 -9.04 -8.80
N GLY A 94 -2.58 -8.01 -8.00
CA GLY A 94 -2.95 -8.15 -6.60
C GLY A 94 -4.27 -8.91 -6.42
N LYS A 95 -4.49 -9.42 -5.21
CA LYS A 95 -5.79 -9.99 -4.82
C LYS A 95 -6.88 -8.92 -4.90
N PRO A 96 -8.16 -9.28 -5.15
CA PRO A 96 -9.27 -8.33 -5.15
C PRO A 96 -9.32 -7.44 -3.89
N SER A 97 -9.06 -8.01 -2.71
CA SER A 97 -9.01 -7.27 -1.45
C SER A 97 -7.94 -6.17 -1.38
N ILE A 98 -6.85 -6.31 -2.14
CA ILE A 98 -5.79 -5.30 -2.22
C ILE A 98 -6.24 -4.14 -3.12
N TRP A 99 -6.93 -4.43 -4.22
CA TRP A 99 -7.55 -3.41 -5.07
C TRP A 99 -8.67 -2.66 -4.34
N GLU A 100 -9.48 -3.36 -3.57
CA GLU A 100 -10.51 -2.74 -2.71
C GLU A 100 -9.88 -1.76 -1.71
N GLU A 101 -8.78 -2.14 -1.07
CA GLU A 101 -8.09 -1.24 -0.14
C GLU A 101 -7.44 -0.06 -0.86
N LEU A 102 -6.91 -0.23 -2.08
CA LEU A 102 -6.43 0.89 -2.90
C LEU A 102 -7.54 1.93 -3.12
N VAL A 103 -8.74 1.48 -3.53
CA VAL A 103 -9.89 2.37 -3.73
C VAL A 103 -10.30 3.01 -2.41
N SER A 104 -10.30 2.25 -1.31
CA SER A 104 -10.62 2.78 0.01
C SER A 104 -9.64 3.87 0.47
N CYS A 105 -8.34 3.71 0.21
CA CYS A 105 -7.34 4.75 0.45
C CYS A 105 -7.66 6.02 -0.33
N PHE A 106 -7.94 5.91 -1.63
CA PHE A 106 -8.34 7.05 -2.46
C PHE A 106 -9.58 7.75 -1.90
N LEU A 107 -10.65 7.00 -1.62
CA LEU A 107 -11.89 7.57 -1.10
C LEU A 107 -11.66 8.35 0.20
N ARG A 108 -10.93 7.80 1.18
CA ARG A 108 -10.63 8.51 2.43
C ARG A 108 -9.88 9.81 2.20
N LEU A 109 -8.87 9.77 1.33
CA LEU A 109 -8.07 10.95 0.99
C LEU A 109 -8.87 12.05 0.28
N PHE A 110 -9.94 11.67 -0.42
CA PHE A 110 -10.87 12.61 -1.05
C PHE A 110 -11.97 13.08 -0.08
N SER A 111 -12.48 12.21 0.79
CA SER A 111 -13.53 12.52 1.76
C SER A 111 -13.08 13.47 2.88
N ASP A 112 -11.84 13.32 3.36
CA ASP A 112 -11.26 14.24 4.37
C ASP A 112 -11.13 15.68 3.86
N ARG A 113 -11.34 15.92 2.56
CA ARG A 113 -11.29 17.26 1.94
C ARG A 113 -12.66 17.82 1.56
N THR A 114 -13.68 16.98 1.44
CA THR A 114 -15.05 17.42 1.09
C THR A 114 -15.78 18.07 2.26
N THR A 115 -15.34 17.89 3.51
CA THR A 115 -15.91 18.62 4.66
C THR A 115 -15.59 20.10 4.66
N ASP A 116 -14.57 20.53 3.90
CA ASP A 116 -14.24 21.94 3.67
C ASP A 116 -14.85 22.49 2.36
N TYR A 117 -15.58 21.65 1.61
CA TYR A 117 -16.06 21.95 0.26
C TYR A 117 -17.47 21.36 0.00
N GLU A 118 -18.40 21.54 0.94
CA GLU A 118 -19.83 21.51 0.60
C GLU A 118 -20.16 22.80 -0.16
N ASP A 119 -20.08 22.78 -1.51
CA ASP A 119 -21.04 23.54 -2.33
C ASP A 119 -21.03 23.30 -3.86
N CYS A 120 -20.38 22.26 -4.38
CA CYS A 120 -20.40 22.05 -5.84
C CYS A 120 -20.52 20.57 -6.24
N ILE A 121 -21.70 19.99 -6.05
CA ILE A 121 -22.12 18.84 -6.85
C ILE A 121 -23.37 19.22 -7.64
N SER A 122 -23.15 19.75 -8.84
CA SER A 122 -24.15 19.73 -9.90
C SER A 122 -23.48 19.55 -11.26
N CYS A 123 -22.99 18.35 -11.57
CA CYS A 123 -22.64 18.02 -12.95
C CYS A 123 -22.99 16.56 -13.26
N ASN A 124 -24.14 16.39 -13.91
CA ASN A 124 -24.31 15.33 -14.89
C ASN A 124 -23.37 15.58 -16.09
N VAL A 125 -23.06 14.51 -16.81
CA VAL A 125 -22.67 14.43 -18.23
C VAL A 125 -21.15 14.38 -18.57
N GLU A 126 -20.84 13.31 -19.30
CA GLU A 126 -19.75 13.06 -20.27
C GLU A 126 -18.29 13.37 -19.92
N GLY A 127 -17.51 12.29 -19.83
CA GLY A 127 -16.22 12.10 -20.51
C GLY A 127 -15.01 12.95 -20.10
N ASP A 128 -15.18 14.26 -20.02
CA ASP A 128 -14.11 15.25 -19.92
C ASP A 128 -14.05 15.93 -18.53
N ALA A 129 -15.20 16.05 -17.85
CA ALA A 129 -15.29 16.63 -16.50
C ALA A 129 -14.55 15.81 -15.43
N SER A 130 -14.35 14.51 -15.66
CA SER A 130 -13.61 13.63 -14.74
C SER A 130 -12.10 13.93 -14.72
N ILE A 131 -11.56 14.46 -15.82
CA ILE A 131 -10.15 14.82 -15.97
C ILE A 131 -9.87 16.16 -15.29
N ASP A 132 -10.82 17.09 -15.36
CA ASP A 132 -10.72 18.42 -14.73
C ASP A 132 -10.92 18.38 -13.22
N ALA A 133 -11.78 17.50 -12.70
CA ALA A 133 -11.77 17.18 -11.28
C ALA A 133 -10.38 16.68 -10.86
N PHE A 134 -9.76 15.79 -11.66
CA PHE A 134 -8.42 15.26 -11.40
C PHE A 134 -7.31 16.33 -11.45
N SER A 135 -7.54 17.45 -12.14
CA SER A 135 -6.56 18.52 -12.29
C SER A 135 -6.48 19.41 -11.04
N SER A 136 -7.62 19.72 -10.41
CA SER A 136 -7.70 20.41 -9.12
C SER A 136 -7.37 19.51 -7.92
N LEU A 137 -7.58 18.19 -8.07
CA LEU A 137 -7.23 17.13 -7.10
C LEU A 137 -5.72 16.99 -6.83
N SER A 138 -4.86 17.64 -7.62
CA SER A 138 -3.43 17.30 -7.70
C SER A 138 -2.46 18.08 -6.81
N SER A 139 -2.81 19.27 -6.29
CA SER A 139 -1.76 20.17 -5.75
C SER A 139 -1.16 19.73 -4.41
N VAL A 140 -1.87 18.95 -3.59
CA VAL A 140 -1.41 18.57 -2.24
C VAL A 140 -1.01 17.09 -2.15
N PHE A 141 -1.67 16.22 -2.91
CA PHE A 141 -1.33 14.80 -2.95
C PHE A 141 -0.14 14.53 -3.88
N PHE A 142 -0.02 15.39 -4.88
CA PHE A 142 0.97 15.28 -5.90
C PHE A 142 1.88 16.50 -5.95
N GLU A 143 2.83 16.59 -4.99
CA GLU A 143 4.09 17.28 -5.30
C GLU A 143 4.58 16.75 -6.66
N GLN A 144 5.21 17.60 -7.48
CA GLN A 144 5.41 17.37 -8.91
C GLN A 144 5.99 15.97 -9.25
N HIS A 145 6.80 15.39 -8.34
CA HIS A 145 7.34 14.03 -8.44
C HIS A 145 6.32 12.91 -8.22
N THR A 146 5.36 13.06 -7.31
CA THR A 146 4.29 12.08 -7.11
C THR A 146 3.23 12.19 -8.21
N ARG A 147 2.97 13.36 -8.81
CA ARG A 147 1.99 13.48 -9.92
C ARG A 147 2.39 12.68 -11.15
N GLU A 148 3.62 12.91 -11.59
CA GLU A 148 4.12 12.32 -12.83
C GLU A 148 4.35 10.81 -12.68
N SER A 149 4.83 10.37 -11.52
CA SER A 149 4.94 8.93 -11.23
C SER A 149 3.58 8.23 -11.25
N TRP A 150 2.53 8.84 -10.70
CA TRP A 150 1.18 8.27 -10.76
C TRP A 150 0.56 8.30 -12.16
N LYS A 151 0.82 9.34 -12.97
CA LYS A 151 0.41 9.34 -14.39
C LYS A 151 1.06 8.18 -15.15
N LEU A 152 2.36 7.93 -14.93
CA LEU A 152 3.08 6.81 -15.53
C LEU A 152 2.52 5.47 -15.04
N ARG A 153 2.28 5.35 -13.73
CA ARG A 153 1.66 4.18 -13.11
C ARG A 153 0.29 3.87 -13.72
N CYS A 154 -0.59 4.87 -13.85
CA CYS A 154 -1.90 4.69 -14.47
C CYS A 154 -1.78 4.19 -15.92
N LYS A 155 -0.92 4.80 -16.74
CA LYS A 155 -0.67 4.34 -18.13
C LYS A 155 -0.15 2.90 -18.15
N TRP A 156 0.73 2.55 -17.24
CA TRP A 156 1.30 1.20 -17.16
C TRP A 156 0.28 0.17 -16.66
N TRP A 157 -0.52 0.48 -15.63
CA TRP A 157 -1.61 -0.36 -15.13
C TRP A 157 -2.71 -0.58 -16.17
N MET A 158 -3.06 0.43 -16.97
CA MET A 158 -4.03 0.26 -18.06
C MET A 158 -3.61 -0.84 -19.03
N ASN A 159 -2.32 -0.96 -19.31
CA ASN A 159 -1.79 -2.00 -20.20
C ASN A 159 -1.57 -3.33 -19.47
N ARG A 160 -1.11 -3.31 -18.22
CA ARG A 160 -0.78 -4.53 -17.48
C ARG A 160 -1.98 -5.23 -16.88
N HIS A 161 -2.87 -4.49 -16.22
CA HIS A 161 -3.94 -5.05 -15.39
C HIS A 161 -5.29 -4.94 -16.09
N PHE A 162 -5.50 -3.88 -16.87
CA PHE A 162 -6.79 -3.56 -17.48
C PHE A 162 -6.80 -3.68 -19.00
N SER A 163 -5.88 -4.46 -19.59
CA SER A 163 -5.87 -4.64 -21.05
C SER A 163 -7.06 -5.46 -21.52
N LYS A 164 -7.51 -5.16 -22.74
CA LYS A 164 -8.60 -5.91 -23.41
C LYS A 164 -8.32 -7.42 -23.47
N ASN A 165 -7.05 -7.82 -23.59
CA ASN A 165 -6.66 -9.22 -23.63
C ASN A 165 -6.92 -9.94 -22.30
N ILE A 166 -6.68 -9.28 -21.17
CA ILE A 166 -6.96 -9.83 -19.84
C ILE A 166 -8.46 -9.99 -19.65
N TYR A 167 -9.22 -8.94 -19.96
CA TYR A 167 -10.68 -8.96 -19.92
C TYR A 167 -11.26 -10.14 -20.73
N MET A 168 -10.82 -10.29 -21.98
CA MET A 168 -11.27 -11.40 -22.84
C MET A 168 -10.89 -12.77 -22.26
N SER A 169 -9.70 -12.90 -21.66
CA SER A 169 -9.24 -14.16 -21.06
C SER A 169 -10.01 -14.55 -19.79
N GLU A 170 -10.50 -13.57 -19.03
CA GLU A 170 -11.31 -13.81 -17.83
C GLU A 170 -12.76 -14.14 -18.20
N THR A 171 -13.34 -13.42 -19.19
CA THR A 171 -14.69 -13.71 -19.68
C THR A 171 -14.82 -15.07 -20.38
N ALA A 172 -13.72 -15.63 -20.89
CA ALA A 172 -13.71 -16.95 -21.51
C ALA A 172 -13.55 -18.11 -20.51
N LYS A 173 -13.21 -17.81 -19.25
CA LYS A 173 -13.05 -18.79 -18.16
C LYS A 173 -14.26 -18.88 -17.23
N GLY A 174 -15.26 -18.01 -17.41
CA GLY A 174 -16.57 -18.08 -16.76
C GLY A 174 -17.57 -18.80 -17.64
#